data_AF-A0A0S8A370-F1
#
_entry.id   AF-A0A0S8A370-F1
#
_cell.length_a   1.000
_cell.length_b   1.000
_cell.length_c   1.000
_cell.angle_alpha   90.00
_cell.angle_beta   90.00
_cell.angle_gamma   90.00
#
_symmetry.space_group_name_H-M   'P 1'
#
loop_
_entity.id
_entity.type
_entity.pdbx_description
1 polymer ?
#
loop_
_entity_poly.entity_id
_entity_poly.type
_entity_poly.pdbx_seq_one_letter_code
_entity_poly.pdbx_strand_id
1 'polypeptide(L)'
;SNYQYVDGTHTFYRLRLAADPKVVVDQARDDAKDDLATAYTELMQLNFRDTGYAALEDLYSQANAEYYQGNVAFDRATLSGGNESLRHFAKAATAYTRCQAHAMQVYEALVPPPTSPSDLGLRLFGGDWATWETAVGDAG
;
A
#
# COMPACT_ATOMS: atom_id res chain seq x y z
N SER A 1 -3.33 -30.05 -14.08
CA SER A 1 -2.58 -29.49 -12.95
C SER A 1 -2.26 -28.05 -13.32
N ASN A 2 -3.07 -27.10 -12.86
CA ASN A 2 -2.90 -25.70 -13.22
C ASN A 2 -2.08 -25.03 -12.12
N TYR A 3 -0.79 -24.84 -12.39
CA TYR A 3 0.03 -23.91 -11.64
C TYR A 3 -0.53 -22.51 -11.87
N GLN A 4 -1.19 -21.92 -10.87
CA GLN A 4 -1.45 -20.49 -10.86
C GLN A 4 -0.17 -19.79 -10.43
N TYR A 5 0.53 -19.22 -11.41
CA TYR A 5 1.54 -18.20 -11.18
C TYR A 5 0.80 -16.94 -10.74
N VAL A 6 0.87 -16.61 -9.44
CA VAL A 6 0.49 -15.28 -8.97
C VAL A 6 1.67 -14.39 -9.36
N ASP A 7 1.48 -13.60 -10.41
CA ASP A 7 2.44 -12.58 -10.81
C ASP A 7 2.74 -11.70 -9.60
N GLY A 8 4.02 -11.44 -9.33
CA GLY A 8 4.42 -10.66 -8.16
C GLY A 8 3.84 -9.26 -8.29
N THR A 9 2.78 -8.96 -7.56
CA THR A 9 2.06 -7.71 -7.69
C THR A 9 3.01 -6.56 -7.40
N HIS A 10 3.15 -5.64 -8.36
CA HIS A 10 4.01 -4.46 -8.30
C HIS A 10 3.43 -3.41 -7.34
N THR A 11 3.11 -3.80 -6.12
CA THR A 11 2.53 -2.89 -5.14
C THR A 11 3.66 -2.16 -4.41
N PHE A 12 3.51 -0.84 -4.32
CA PHE A 12 4.52 0.03 -3.74
C PHE A 12 4.30 0.21 -2.24
N TYR A 13 5.39 0.41 -1.50
CA TYR A 13 5.36 0.89 -0.12
C TYR A 13 6.09 2.23 -0.03
N ARG A 14 5.83 2.98 1.04
CA ARG A 14 6.49 4.25 1.34
C ARG A 14 7.32 4.12 2.61
N LEU A 15 8.58 4.51 2.51
CA LEU A 15 9.47 4.66 3.65
C LEU A 15 10.11 6.05 3.62
N ARG A 16 9.78 6.89 4.60
CA ARG A 16 10.32 8.26 4.70
C ARG A 16 11.54 8.26 5.61
N LEU A 17 12.68 8.67 5.07
CA LEU A 17 13.93 8.73 5.84
C LEU A 17 13.95 9.93 6.77
N ALA A 18 14.52 9.74 7.96
CA ALA A 18 14.70 10.75 8.99
C ALA A 18 16.01 10.48 9.75
N ALA A 19 16.50 11.48 10.47
CA ALA A 19 17.72 11.35 11.27
C ALA A 19 17.56 10.40 12.47
N ASP A 20 16.33 10.27 12.98
CA ASP A 20 16.00 9.36 14.08
C ASP A 20 15.29 8.11 13.53
N PRO A 21 15.82 6.89 13.76
CA PRO A 21 15.17 5.65 13.32
C PRO A 21 13.76 5.48 13.89
N LYS A 22 13.48 5.99 15.08
CA LYS A 22 12.12 5.94 15.64
C LYS A 22 11.14 6.70 14.76
N VAL A 23 11.52 7.89 14.28
CA VAL A 23 10.69 8.73 13.41
C VAL A 23 10.43 8.05 12.07
N VAL A 24 11.44 7.39 11.49
CA VAL A 24 11.28 6.58 10.26
C VAL A 24 10.21 5.50 10.46
N VAL A 25 10.30 4.77 11.57
CA VAL A 25 9.42 3.64 11.85
C VAL A 25 8.01 4.09 12.24
N ASP A 26 7.86 5.18 13.02
CA ASP A 26 6.55 5.75 13.34
C ASP A 26 5.82 6.17 12.06
N GLN A 27 6.50 6.83 11.12
CA GLN A 27 5.88 7.20 9.85
C GLN A 27 5.48 5.96 9.03
N ALA A 28 6.31 4.92 9.00
CA ALA A 28 5.97 3.67 8.32
C ALA A 28 4.76 2.97 8.96
N ARG A 29 4.62 3.03 10.29
CA ARG A 29 3.45 2.54 11.02
C ARG A 29 2.20 3.30 10.63
N ASP A 30 2.27 4.63 10.61
CA ASP A 30 1.12 5.48 10.29
C ASP A 30 0.68 5.24 8.83
N ASP A 31 1.63 5.22 7.88
CA ASP A 31 1.35 4.88 6.48
C ASP A 31 0.71 3.46 6.36
N ALA A 32 1.23 2.45 7.08
CA ALA A 32 0.66 1.09 7.08
C ALA A 32 -0.75 1.02 7.66
N LYS A 33 -1.04 1.82 8.70
CA LYS A 33 -2.37 1.89 9.31
C LYS A 33 -3.39 2.50 8.34
N ASP A 34 -3.00 3.55 7.63
CA ASP A 34 -3.86 4.22 6.65
C ASP A 34 -4.15 3.28 5.45
N ASP A 35 -3.15 2.54 4.98
CA ASP A 35 -3.32 1.54 3.92
C ASP A 35 -4.25 0.39 4.35
N LEU A 36 -4.10 -0.11 5.59
CA LEU A 36 -5.02 -1.11 6.14
C LEU A 36 -6.46 -0.61 6.21
N ALA A 37 -6.65 0.63 6.69
CA ALA A 37 -7.99 1.22 6.77
C ALA A 37 -8.62 1.35 5.38
N THR A 38 -7.83 1.79 4.39
CA THR A 38 -8.25 1.94 3.00
C THR A 38 -8.64 0.59 2.39
N ALA A 39 -7.78 -0.42 2.51
CA ALA A 39 -8.05 -1.77 2.01
C ALA A 39 -9.29 -2.40 2.67
N TYR A 40 -9.47 -2.20 3.97
CA TYR A 40 -10.62 -2.71 4.69
C TYR A 40 -11.93 -2.09 4.22
N THR A 41 -11.95 -0.77 3.97
CA THR A 41 -13.15 -0.09 3.47
C THR A 41 -13.64 -0.70 2.16
N GLU A 42 -12.74 -1.04 1.24
CA GLU A 42 -13.12 -1.69 -0.02
C GLU A 42 -13.48 -3.17 0.18
N LEU A 43 -12.72 -3.91 0.99
CA LEU A 43 -12.98 -5.32 1.27
C LEU A 43 -14.38 -5.54 1.88
N MET A 44 -14.83 -4.62 2.75
CA MET A 44 -16.14 -4.67 3.39
C MET A 44 -17.32 -4.38 2.45
N GLN A 45 -17.07 -3.96 1.21
CA GLN A 45 -18.11 -3.84 0.19
C GLN A 45 -18.45 -5.20 -0.45
N LEU A 46 -17.54 -6.18 -0.35
CA LEU A 46 -17.78 -7.53 -0.86
C LEU A 46 -18.72 -8.33 0.04
N ASN A 47 -19.46 -9.25 -0.58
CA ASN A 47 -20.14 -10.33 0.12
C ASN A 47 -19.18 -11.51 0.33
N PHE A 48 -19.29 -12.21 1.46
CA PHE A 48 -18.49 -13.42 1.72
C PHE A 48 -18.68 -14.54 0.68
N ARG A 49 -19.74 -14.46 -0.13
CA ARG A 49 -20.03 -15.39 -1.24
C ARG A 49 -19.37 -14.99 -2.55
N ASP A 50 -18.80 -13.79 -2.63
CA ASP A 50 -18.17 -13.30 -3.85
C ASP A 50 -16.91 -14.13 -4.15
N THR A 51 -16.74 -14.47 -5.42
CA THR A 51 -15.59 -15.24 -5.85
C THR A 51 -14.33 -14.40 -5.66
N GLY A 52 -13.38 -14.90 -4.87
CA GLY A 52 -12.14 -14.19 -4.53
C GLY A 52 -12.15 -13.54 -3.14
N TYR A 53 -13.31 -13.42 -2.47
CA TYR A 53 -13.38 -12.85 -1.12
C TYR A 53 -12.42 -13.52 -0.15
N ALA A 54 -12.43 -14.85 -0.07
CA ALA A 54 -11.58 -15.61 0.86
C ALA A 54 -10.09 -15.36 0.63
N ALA A 55 -9.65 -15.29 -0.63
CA ALA A 55 -8.24 -15.02 -0.94
C ALA A 55 -7.83 -13.58 -0.56
N LEU A 56 -8.72 -12.61 -0.76
CA LEU A 56 -8.48 -11.22 -0.36
C LEU A 56 -8.54 -11.05 1.16
N GLU A 57 -9.41 -11.77 1.85
CA GLU A 57 -9.50 -11.78 3.31
C GLU A 57 -8.26 -12.44 3.96
N ASP A 58 -7.74 -13.52 3.38
CA ASP A 58 -6.47 -14.13 3.78
C ASP A 58 -5.31 -13.14 3.63
N LEU A 59 -5.23 -12.44 2.49
CA LEU A 59 -4.19 -11.44 2.23
C LEU A 59 -4.30 -10.23 3.17
N TYR A 60 -5.53 -9.74 3.42
CA TYR A 60 -5.77 -8.67 4.38
C TYR A 60 -5.43 -9.09 5.82
N SER A 61 -5.71 -10.34 6.18
CA SER A 61 -5.32 -10.92 7.46
C SER A 61 -3.80 -11.01 7.60
N GLN A 62 -3.07 -11.34 6.53
CA GLN A 62 -1.61 -11.29 6.50
C GLN A 62 -1.10 -9.87 6.71
N ALA A 63 -1.66 -8.87 6.03
CA ALA A 63 -1.29 -7.46 6.23
C ALA A 63 -1.47 -7.01 7.69
N ASN A 64 -2.59 -7.39 8.33
CA ASN A 64 -2.82 -7.12 9.75
C ASN A 64 -1.79 -7.81 10.66
N ALA A 65 -1.48 -9.08 10.40
CA ALA A 65 -0.49 -9.82 11.18
C ALA A 65 0.88 -9.14 11.12
N GLU A 66 1.29 -8.64 9.95
CA GLU A 66 2.53 -7.89 9.76
C GLU A 66 2.52 -6.54 10.49
N TYR A 67 1.38 -5.83 10.51
CA TYR A 67 1.23 -4.62 11.33
C TYR A 67 1.47 -4.89 12.82
N TYR A 68 0.88 -5.98 13.35
CA TYR A 68 1.10 -6.39 14.74
C TYR A 68 2.54 -6.82 15.01
N GLN A 69 3.18 -7.53 14.08
CA GLN A 69 4.61 -7.85 14.17
C GLN A 69 5.47 -6.58 14.22
N GLY A 70 5.11 -5.57 13.43
CA GLY A 70 5.71 -4.23 13.46
C GLY A 70 5.60 -3.59 14.84
N ASN A 71 4.39 -3.58 15.43
CA ASN A 71 4.16 -3.03 16.78
C ASN A 71 5.01 -3.74 17.83
N VAL A 72 5.04 -5.07 17.82
CA VAL A 72 5.86 -5.85 18.76
C VAL A 72 7.36 -5.53 18.59
N ALA A 73 7.84 -5.38 17.36
CA ALA A 73 9.23 -5.01 17.11
C ALA A 73 9.54 -3.56 17.53
N PHE A 74 8.61 -2.63 17.28
CA PHE A 74 8.73 -1.23 17.69
C PHE A 74 8.79 -1.10 19.21
N ASP A 75 7.91 -1.77 19.94
CA ASP A 75 7.90 -1.77 21.41
C ASP A 75 9.22 -2.34 21.96
N ARG A 76 9.76 -3.40 21.35
CA ARG A 76 11.09 -3.91 21.72
C ARG A 76 12.20 -2.91 21.42
N ALA A 77 12.10 -2.15 20.33
CA ALA A 77 13.07 -1.12 19.99
C ALA A 77 13.10 0.01 21.03
N THR A 78 11.93 0.44 21.51
CA THR A 78 11.81 1.53 22.50
C THR A 78 12.26 1.09 23.90
N LEU A 79 12.18 -0.20 24.21
CA LEU A 79 12.64 -0.78 25.48
C LEU A 79 14.11 -1.20 25.48
N SER A 80 14.78 -1.19 24.33
CA SER A 80 16.19 -1.59 24.20
C SER A 80 17.10 -0.37 23.94
N GLY A 81 18.41 -0.58 24.05
CA GLY A 81 19.43 0.46 23.84
C GLY A 81 20.45 0.10 22.77
N GLY A 82 21.11 1.12 22.23
CA GLY A 82 22.21 0.96 21.27
C GLY A 82 21.82 0.16 20.02
N ASN A 83 22.69 -0.77 19.61
CA ASN A 83 22.52 -1.51 18.36
C ASN A 83 21.31 -2.45 18.36
N GLU A 84 20.87 -2.96 19.53
CA GLU A 84 19.69 -3.84 19.58
C GLU A 84 18.41 -3.05 19.31
N SER A 85 18.33 -1.79 19.79
CA SER A 85 17.24 -0.87 19.46
C SER A 85 17.17 -0.63 17.96
N LEU A 86 18.30 -0.32 17.32
CA LEU A 86 18.35 -0.11 15.87
C LEU A 86 17.93 -1.36 15.08
N ARG A 87 18.36 -2.55 15.51
CA ARG A 87 17.95 -3.82 14.91
C ARG A 87 16.44 -4.04 15.01
N HIS A 88 15.85 -3.71 16.15
CA HIS A 88 14.40 -3.80 16.34
C HIS A 88 13.63 -2.77 15.50
N PHE A 89 14.13 -1.54 15.39
CA PHE A 89 13.56 -0.54 14.47
C PHE A 89 13.60 -1.02 13.01
N ALA A 90 14.71 -1.63 12.56
CA ALA A 90 14.79 -2.19 11.21
C ALA A 90 13.75 -3.31 10.96
N LYS A 91 13.53 -4.18 11.96
CA LYS A 91 12.48 -5.22 11.90
C LYS A 91 11.09 -4.62 11.84
N ALA A 92 10.83 -3.59 12.65
CA ALA A 92 9.56 -2.88 12.67
C ALA A 92 9.28 -2.20 11.33
N ALA A 93 10.23 -1.42 10.78
CA ALA A 93 10.12 -0.81 9.45
C ALA A 93 9.79 -1.86 8.38
N THR A 94 10.53 -2.97 8.37
CA THR A 94 10.30 -4.06 7.39
C THR A 94 8.88 -4.60 7.48
N ALA A 95 8.41 -4.89 8.69
CA ALA A 95 7.06 -5.42 8.91
C ALA A 95 5.98 -4.41 8.46
N TYR A 96 6.13 -3.13 8.78
CA TYR A 96 5.19 -2.10 8.33
C TYR A 96 5.19 -1.93 6.81
N THR A 97 6.35 -1.95 6.15
CA THR A 97 6.40 -1.85 4.68
C THR A 97 5.81 -3.06 3.97
N ARG A 98 5.91 -4.26 4.55
CA ARG A 98 5.20 -5.45 4.04
C ARG A 98 3.69 -5.33 4.22
N CYS A 99 3.25 -4.83 5.39
CA CYS A 99 1.85 -4.55 5.66
C CYS A 99 1.28 -3.57 4.63
N GLN A 100 1.97 -2.45 4.34
CA GLN A 100 1.59 -1.51 3.28
C GLN A 100 1.42 -2.22 1.94
N ALA A 101 2.41 -3.00 1.52
CA ALA A 101 2.37 -3.70 0.23
C ALA A 101 1.19 -4.70 0.14
N HIS A 102 0.95 -5.53 1.16
CA HIS A 102 -0.17 -6.47 1.13
C HIS A 102 -1.53 -5.79 1.26
N ALA A 103 -1.65 -4.74 2.07
CA ALA A 103 -2.88 -3.96 2.17
C ALA A 103 -3.23 -3.29 0.83
N MET A 104 -2.24 -2.66 0.19
CA MET A 104 -2.44 -2.03 -1.10
C MET A 104 -2.70 -3.05 -2.21
N GLN A 105 -2.16 -4.27 -2.12
CA GLN A 105 -2.51 -5.34 -3.05
C GLN A 105 -3.99 -5.74 -2.94
N VAL A 106 -4.55 -5.76 -1.72
CA VAL A 106 -6.00 -5.97 -1.52
C VAL A 106 -6.80 -4.83 -2.15
N TYR A 107 -6.38 -3.59 -1.91
CA TYR A 107 -7.03 -2.41 -2.50
C TYR A 107 -7.00 -2.42 -4.03
N GLU A 108 -5.84 -2.64 -4.64
CA GLU A 108 -5.65 -2.65 -6.09
C GLU A 108 -6.39 -3.81 -6.79
N ALA A 109 -6.64 -4.91 -6.07
CA ALA A 109 -7.48 -5.99 -6.57
C ALA A 109 -8.98 -5.63 -6.62
N LEU A 110 -9.40 -4.65 -5.81
CA LEU A 110 -10.80 -4.23 -5.66
C LEU A 110 -11.10 -2.93 -6.41
N VAL A 111 -10.12 -2.03 -6.50
CA VAL A 111 -10.26 -0.72 -7.13
C VAL A 111 -9.43 -0.69 -8.41
N PRO A 112 -10.07 -0.65 -9.59
CA PRO A 112 -9.35 -0.62 -10.84
C PRO A 112 -8.53 0.68 -10.96
N PRO A 113 -7.37 0.63 -11.62
CA PRO A 113 -6.57 1.84 -11.82
C PRO A 113 -7.34 2.87 -12.67
N PRO A 114 -7.12 4.17 -12.43
CA PRO A 114 -7.58 5.24 -13.29
C PRO A 114 -7.23 4.97 -14.76
N THR A 115 -8.21 5.11 -15.66
CA THR A 115 -8.01 4.90 -17.11
C THR A 115 -7.92 6.20 -17.90
N SER A 116 -8.30 7.31 -17.26
CA SER A 116 -8.26 8.68 -17.81
C SER A 116 -7.63 9.67 -16.82
N PRO A 117 -7.18 10.87 -17.24
CA PRO A 117 -6.68 11.89 -16.32
C PRO A 117 -7.84 12.47 -15.50
N SER A 118 -9.07 12.42 -16.02
CA SER A 118 -10.30 12.80 -15.31
C SER A 118 -10.56 11.93 -14.09
N ASP A 119 -10.24 10.63 -14.17
CA ASP A 119 -10.37 9.70 -13.04
C ASP A 119 -9.45 10.09 -11.86
N LEU A 120 -8.40 10.89 -12.11
CA LEU A 120 -7.47 11.37 -11.09
C LEU A 120 -7.97 12.61 -10.34
N GLY A 121 -9.15 13.15 -10.69
CA GLY A 121 -9.69 14.36 -10.06
C GLY A 121 -8.83 15.62 -10.25
N LEU A 122 -7.92 15.60 -11.24
CA LEU A 122 -7.04 16.70 -11.55
C LEU A 122 -7.84 17.85 -12.17
N ARG A 123 -7.40 19.10 -11.94
CA ARG A 123 -7.94 20.24 -12.69
C ARG A 123 -7.73 19.98 -14.18
N LEU A 124 -8.81 20.11 -14.97
CA LEU A 124 -8.80 19.97 -16.43
C LEU A 124 -7.68 20.83 -17.03
N PHE A 125 -6.55 20.20 -17.36
CA PHE A 125 -5.52 20.75 -18.22
C PHE A 125 -5.67 20.06 -19.58
N GLY A 126 -6.56 20.57 -20.43
CA GLY A 126 -6.66 20.12 -21.83
C GLY A 126 -7.52 18.87 -22.11
N GLY A 127 -8.45 18.50 -21.22
CA GLY A 127 -9.46 17.45 -21.50
C GLY A 127 -8.99 16.01 -21.33
N ASP A 128 -9.88 15.06 -21.62
CA ASP A 128 -9.63 13.61 -21.52
C ASP A 128 -8.79 13.14 -22.71
N TRP A 129 -7.48 13.00 -22.50
CA TRP A 129 -6.40 12.53 -23.38
C TRP A 129 -6.28 13.03 -24.84
N ALA A 130 -7.27 13.71 -25.44
CA ALA A 130 -7.36 13.88 -26.90
C ALA A 130 -7.64 15.32 -27.39
N THR A 131 -7.26 16.37 -26.64
CA THR A 131 -7.35 17.76 -27.17
C THR A 131 -5.99 18.39 -27.49
N TRP A 132 -4.88 17.75 -27.14
CA TRP A 132 -3.52 18.27 -27.39
C TRP A 132 -2.90 17.73 -28.69
N GLU A 133 -3.36 16.59 -29.21
CA GLU A 133 -2.79 15.97 -30.42
C GLU A 133 -3.22 16.68 -31.73
N THR A 134 -4.35 17.40 -31.73
CA THR A 134 -4.86 18.11 -32.92
C THR A 134 -4.45 19.58 -32.99
N ALA A 135 -3.96 20.19 -31.90
CA ALA A 135 -3.63 21.63 -31.86
C ALA A 135 -2.23 21.98 -32.40
N VAL A 136 -1.35 20.99 -32.61
CA VAL A 136 0.02 21.22 -33.13
C VAL A 136 0.08 21.15 -34.67
N GLY A 137 -1.04 20.80 -35.34
CA GLY A 137 -1.12 20.58 -36.79
C GLY A 137 -1.73 21.72 -37.62
N ASP A 138 -2.49 22.64 -37.02
CA ASP A 138 -3.28 23.66 -37.75
C ASP A 138 -2.66 25.06 -37.74
N ALA A 139 -1.32 25.14 -37.71
CA ALA A 139 -0.60 26.36 -38.09
C ALA A 139 -0.15 26.25 -39.56
N GLY A 140 -1.14 26.24 -40.46
CA GLY A 140 -0.97 26.38 -41.92
C GLY A 140 -1.45 27.74 -42.40
#